data_AF-A0AAT9HL64-F1
#
_entry.id   AF-A0AAT9HL64-F1
#
_cell.length_a   1.000
_cell.length_b   1.000
_cell.length_c   1.000
_cell.angle_alpha   90.00
_cell.angle_beta   90.00
_cell.angle_gamma   90.00
#
_symmetry.space_group_name_H-M   'P 1'
#
loop_
_entity.id
_entity.type
_entity.pdbx_description
1 polymer ?
#
loop_
_entity_poly.entity_id
_entity_poly.type
_entity_poly.pdbx_seq_one_letter_code
_entity_poly.pdbx_strand_id
1 'polypeptide(L)' 'MLLLREGRCLASGPVGEVLTSDQVSKCFDHPIRLTRTDGRWSVTARRTPRPPVG' A
#
# COMPACT_ATOMS: atom_id res chain seq x y z
N MET A 1 14.18 1.66 -3.67
CA MET A 1 12.83 2.21 -3.42
C MET A 1 12.78 2.64 -1.98
N LEU A 2 12.20 3.80 -1.68
CA LEU A 2 12.08 4.35 -0.33
C LEU A 2 10.61 4.70 -0.08
N LEU A 3 10.07 4.21 1.02
CA LEU A 3 8.78 4.65 1.56
C LEU A 3 9.02 5.52 2.78
N LEU A 4 8.35 6.68 2.79
CA LEU A 4 8.42 7.65 3.88
C LEU A 4 7.05 7.79 4.53
N ARG A 5 7.02 7.79 5.85
CA ARG A 5 5.86 8.17 6.66
C ARG A 5 6.31 9.16 7.71
N GLU A 6 5.62 10.29 7.82
CA GLU A 6 5.90 11.33 8.82
C GLU A 6 7.38 11.78 8.81
N GLY A 7 7.97 11.87 7.61
CA GLY A 7 9.37 12.25 7.42
C GLY A 7 10.40 11.16 7.83
N ARG A 8 9.96 9.96 8.21
CA ARG A 8 10.83 8.84 8.59
C ARG A 8 10.81 7.73 7.55
N CYS A 9 11.93 7.03 7.42
CA CYS A 9 12.05 5.85 6.58
C CYS A 9 11.18 4.72 7.16
N LEU A 10 10.14 4.33 6.43
CA LEU A 10 9.31 3.18 6.74
C LEU A 10 9.93 1.88 6.20
N ALA A 11 10.40 1.91 4.94
CA ALA A 11 11.07 0.80 4.29
C ALA A 11 11.98 1.31 3.17
N SER A 12 13.13 0.65 2.99
CA SER A 12 14.09 0.96 1.93
C SER A 12 14.72 -0.32 1.40
N GLY A 13 14.81 -0.44 0.07
CA GLY A 13 15.35 -1.63 -0.58
C GLY A 13 14.91 -1.82 -2.03
N PRO A 14 15.12 -3.02 -2.60
CA PRO A 14 14.64 -3.40 -3.92
C PRO A 14 13.14 -3.19 -4.06
N VAL A 15 12.70 -2.77 -5.25
CA VAL A 15 11.29 -2.41 -5.47
C VAL A 15 10.31 -3.55 -5.18
N GLY A 16 10.67 -4.79 -5.50
CA GLY A 16 9.83 -5.96 -5.24
C GLY A 16 9.65 -6.30 -3.76
N GLU A 17 10.59 -5.86 -2.92
CA GLU A 17 10.54 -6.07 -1.47
C GLU A 17 9.80 -4.92 -0.77
N VAL A 18 9.90 -3.70 -1.31
CA VAL A 18 9.30 -2.50 -0.71
C VAL A 18 7.87 -2.25 -1.18
N LEU A 19 7.59 -2.38 -2.48
CA LEU A 19 6.23 -2.18 -3.03
C LEU A 19 5.39 -3.43 -2.81
N THR A 20 4.90 -3.58 -1.58
CA THR A 20 3.93 -4.61 -1.19
C THR A 20 2.64 -3.94 -0.71
N SER A 21 1.51 -4.68 -0.74
CA SER A 21 0.24 -4.15 -0.25
C SER A 21 0.32 -3.72 1.22
N ASP A 22 1.04 -4.49 2.06
CA ASP A 22 1.23 -4.20 3.49
C ASP A 22 2.01 -2.91 3.73
N GLN A 23 3.18 -2.76 3.09
CA GLN A 23 4.05 -1.59 3.28
C GLN A 23 3.40 -0.31 2.77
N VAL A 24 2.74 -0.37 1.61
CA VAL A 24 2.02 0.79 1.06
C VAL A 24 0.79 1.10 1.91
N SER A 25 0.07 0.11 2.45
CA SER A 25 -1.01 0.36 3.42
C SER A 25 -0.52 1.08 4.66
N LYS A 26 0.62 0.66 5.24
CA LYS A 26 1.24 1.34 6.39
C LYS A 26 1.70 2.75 6.05
N CYS A 27 2.20 2.97 4.83
CA CYS A 27 2.66 4.28 4.37
C CYS A 27 1.51 5.31 4.28
N PHE A 28 0.33 4.88 3.82
CA PHE A 28 -0.84 5.74 3.62
C PHE A 28 -1.89 5.67 4.74
N ASP A 29 -1.67 4.82 5.75
CA ASP A 29 -2.63 4.55 6.83
C ASP A 29 -4.02 4.13 6.30
N HIS A 30 -4.03 3.38 5.19
CA HIS A 30 -5.25 3.02 4.48
C HIS A 30 -5.16 1.60 3.88
N PRO A 31 -6.21 0.77 3.98
CA PRO A 31 -6.21 -0.55 3.35
C PRO A 31 -6.22 -0.41 1.82
N ILE A 32 -5.15 -0.87 1.18
CA ILE A 32 -4.99 -0.84 -0.27
C ILE A 32 -4.74 -2.24 -0.83
N ARG A 33 -4.97 -2.40 -2.12
CA ARG A 33 -4.50 -3.54 -2.90
C ARG A 33 -3.51 -3.00 -3.93
N LEU A 34 -2.33 -3.59 -3.93
CA LEU A 34 -1.31 -3.35 -4.93
C LEU A 34 -1.34 -4.48 -5.95
N THR A 35 -1.38 -4.16 -7.24
CA THR A 35 -1.27 -5.12 -8.34
C THR A 35 -0.13 -4.72 -9.28
N ARG A 36 0.45 -5.71 -9.95
CA ARG A 36 1.45 -5.50 -11.01
C ARG A 36 1.01 -6.19 -12.29
N THR A 37 0.88 -5.43 -13.36
CA THR A 37 0.45 -5.93 -14.68
C THR A 37 1.28 -5.24 -15.73
N ASP A 38 1.85 -6.00 -16.66
CA ASP A 38 2.72 -5.50 -17.75
C ASP A 38 3.82 -4.56 -17.26
N GLY A 39 4.47 -4.95 -16.15
CA GLY A 39 5.53 -4.18 -15.51
C GLY A 39 5.07 -2.96 -14.71
N ARG A 40 3.80 -2.53 -14.83
CA ARG A 40 3.22 -1.38 -14.14
C ARG A 40 2.57 -1.76 -12.83
N TRP A 41 2.76 -0.90 -11.82
CA TRP A 41 2.09 -1.01 -10.53
C TRP A 41 0.81 -0.18 -10.50
N SER A 42 -0.25 -0.74 -9.92
CA SER A 42 -1.53 -0.07 -9.68
C SER A 42 -1.96 -0.23 -8.23
N VAL A 43 -2.52 0.82 -7.65
CA VAL A 43 -3.04 0.84 -6.27
C VAL A 43 -4.54 1.07 -6.33
N THR A 44 -5.30 0.25 -5.61
CA THR A 44 -6.73 0.47 -5.39
C THR A 44 -7.06 0.46 -3.91
N ALA A 45 -7.90 1.40 -3.46
CA ALA A 45 -8.42 1.39 -2.10
C ALA A 45 -9.33 0.17 -1.91
N ARG A 46 -9.16 -0.56 -0.80
CA ARG A 46 -10.12 -1.59 -0.42
C ARG A 46 -11.25 -0.93 0.36
N ARG A 47 -12.48 -1.06 -0.11
CA ARG A 47 -13.65 -0.70 0.70
C ARG A 47 -13.72 -1.66 1.88
N THR A 48 -13.65 -1.13 3.09
CA THR A 48 -14.16 -1.83 4.26
C THR A 48 -15.67 -1.99 4.08
N PRO A 49 -16.23 -3.20 4.22
CA PRO A 49 -17.68 -3.36 4.21
C PRO A 49 -18.31 -2.43 5.24
N ARG A 50 -19.30 -1.63 4.83
CA ARG A 50 -20.09 -0.85 5.79
C ARG A 50 -20.91 -1.84 6.60
N PRO A 51 -20.90 -1.79 7.94
CA PRO A 51 -21.75 -2.65 8.75
C PRO A 51 -23.23 -2.44 8.35
N PRO A 52 -24.05 -3.51 8.34
CA PRO A 52 -25.46 -3.38 8.03
C PRO A 52 -26.11 -2.40 9.00
N VAL A 53 -26.92 -1.48 8.48
CA VAL A 53 -27.79 -0.64 9.30
C VAL A 53 -28.95 -1.51 9.78
N GLY A 54 -29.01 -1.74 11.09
CA GLY A 54 -30.16 -2.33 11.76
C GLY A 54 -31.20 -1.28 12.10
#